data_AF-A0A7J3MV27-F1
#
_entry.id   AF-A0A7J3MV27-F1
#
_cell.length_a   1.000
_cell.length_b   1.000
_cell.length_c   1.000
_cell.angle_alpha   90.00
_cell.angle_beta   90.00
_cell.angle_gamma   90.00
#
_symmetry.space_group_name_H-M   'P 1'
#
loop_
_entity.id
_entity.type
_entity.pdbx_description
1 polymer ?
#
loop_
_entity_poly.entity_id
_entity_poly.type
_entity_poly.pdbx_seq_one_letter_code
_entity_poly.pdbx_strand_id
1 'polypeptide(L)'
;MEIFTEVYVLLDRELKKWYRSPFLLIMTIIQPVIWMGLFGKALNLTGLFQIPEDVLAQLPPSVTSQIGQLFNRLMLTLFGASEIDYFSYMSVGMLSIVILFTSMSSGMSIAWDRRLGFLNKLLVSPIKRGSIIIAKVLSGVVRSVLQAILVMLFAVALGAR
;
A
#
# COMPACT_ATOMS: atom_id res chain seq x y z
N MET A 1 29.48 4.82 -24.12
CA MET A 1 28.13 5.36 -23.89
C MET A 1 28.17 6.23 -22.64
N GLU A 2 27.40 7.31 -22.61
CA GLU A 2 27.20 8.06 -21.37
C GLU A 2 26.41 7.22 -20.37
N ILE A 3 26.76 7.33 -19.07
CA ILE A 3 26.13 6.57 -17.98
C ILE A 3 24.60 6.77 -17.98
N PHE A 4 24.15 7.98 -18.28
CA PHE A 4 22.73 8.32 -18.35
C PHE A 4 21.98 7.51 -19.40
N THR A 5 22.57 7.31 -20.58
CA THR A 5 21.97 6.50 -21.66
C THR A 5 21.86 5.04 -21.25
N GLU A 6 22.90 4.48 -20.61
CA GLU A 6 22.89 3.10 -20.11
C GLU A 6 21.76 2.89 -19.09
N VAL A 7 21.65 3.80 -18.11
CA VAL A 7 20.61 3.76 -17.09
C VAL A 7 19.21 3.87 -17.70
N TYR A 8 19.01 4.80 -18.64
CA TYR A 8 17.73 5.00 -19.31
C TYR A 8 17.29 3.78 -20.11
N VAL A 9 18.17 3.17 -20.90
CA VAL A 9 17.85 1.98 -21.70
C VAL A 9 17.49 0.79 -20.81
N LEU A 10 18.24 0.59 -19.73
CA LEU A 10 17.95 -0.48 -18.77
C LEU A 10 16.64 -0.23 -18.03
N LEU A 11 16.34 1.01 -17.67
CA LEU A 11 15.09 1.42 -17.04
C LEU A 11 13.90 1.13 -17.96
N ASP A 12 13.91 1.62 -19.21
CA ASP A 12 12.83 1.41 -20.18
C ASP A 12 12.57 -0.08 -20.37
N ARG A 13 13.64 -0.88 -20.48
CA ARG A 13 13.52 -2.33 -20.60
C ARG A 13 12.81 -2.96 -19.39
N GLU A 14 13.17 -2.57 -18.18
CA GLU A 14 12.52 -3.11 -16.97
C GLU A 14 11.06 -2.67 -16.84
N LEU A 15 10.77 -1.40 -17.11
CA LEU A 15 9.41 -0.86 -17.10
C LEU A 15 8.55 -1.53 -18.16
N LYS A 16 9.08 -1.73 -19.36
CA LYS A 16 8.38 -2.41 -20.46
C LYS A 16 8.11 -3.88 -20.16
N LYS A 17 9.02 -4.58 -19.46
CA LYS A 17 8.79 -5.95 -18.97
C LYS A 17 7.63 -6.01 -17.98
N TRP A 18 7.59 -5.06 -17.04
CA TRP A 18 6.51 -4.96 -16.06
C TRP A 18 5.17 -4.58 -16.71
N TYR A 19 5.16 -3.59 -17.60
CA TYR A 19 3.96 -3.13 -18.30
C TYR A 19 3.35 -4.20 -19.22
N ARG A 20 4.19 -5.01 -19.87
CA ARG A 20 3.73 -6.10 -20.75
C ARG A 20 3.23 -7.35 -20.00
N SER A 21 3.22 -7.33 -18.67
CA SER A 21 2.70 -8.43 -17.85
C SER A 21 1.31 -8.11 -17.29
N PRO A 22 0.23 -8.23 -18.10
CA PRO A 22 -1.11 -7.77 -17.72
C PRO A 22 -1.62 -8.45 -16.44
N PHE A 23 -1.34 -9.75 -16.29
CA PHE A 23 -1.73 -10.52 -15.11
C PHE A 23 -1.14 -9.95 -13.80
N LEU A 24 0.16 -9.59 -13.82
CA LEU A 24 0.84 -9.03 -12.67
C LEU A 24 0.29 -7.66 -12.29
N LEU A 25 0.07 -6.79 -13.29
CA LEU A 25 -0.47 -5.45 -13.07
C LEU A 25 -1.86 -5.50 -12.44
N ILE A 26 -2.73 -6.35 -12.97
CA ILE A 26 -4.10 -6.51 -12.48
C ILE A 26 -4.07 -7.00 -11.03
N MET A 27 -3.29 -8.05 -10.74
CA MET A 27 -3.21 -8.61 -9.38
C MET A 27 -2.66 -7.63 -8.35
N THR A 28 -1.70 -6.79 -8.73
CA THR A 28 -1.15 -5.76 -7.83
C THR A 28 -2.14 -4.66 -7.45
N ILE A 29 -3.22 -4.48 -8.22
CA ILE A 29 -4.27 -3.49 -7.93
C ILE A 29 -5.46 -4.17 -7.25
N ILE A 30 -5.87 -5.34 -7.74
CA ILE A 30 -6.99 -6.10 -7.19
C ILE A 30 -6.76 -6.40 -5.72
N GLN A 31 -5.56 -6.84 -5.33
CA GLN A 31 -5.28 -7.15 -3.94
C GLN A 31 -5.54 -5.93 -3.03
N PRO A 32 -4.85 -4.78 -3.18
CA PRO A 32 -5.11 -3.62 -2.33
C PRO A 32 -6.55 -3.12 -2.34
N VAL A 33 -7.24 -3.19 -3.48
CA VAL A 33 -8.64 -2.77 -3.57
C VAL A 33 -9.57 -3.71 -2.81
N ILE A 34 -9.35 -5.04 -2.92
CA ILE A 34 -10.09 -6.03 -2.12
C ILE A 34 -9.81 -5.81 -0.64
N TRP A 35 -8.54 -5.68 -0.25
CA TRP A 35 -8.16 -5.42 1.14
C TRP A 35 -8.78 -4.11 1.66
N MET A 36 -8.80 -3.06 0.85
CA MET A 36 -9.42 -1.77 1.22
C MET A 36 -10.95 -1.85 1.32
N GLY A 37 -11.62 -2.60 0.44
CA GLY A 37 -13.06 -2.81 0.53
C GLY A 37 -13.45 -3.65 1.75
N LEU A 38 -12.77 -4.77 1.95
CA LEU A 38 -13.01 -5.70 3.06
C LEU A 38 -12.65 -5.05 4.41
N PHE A 39 -11.42 -4.56 4.55
CA PHE A 39 -10.96 -4.02 5.83
C PHE A 39 -11.41 -2.58 6.05
N GLY A 40 -11.59 -1.76 5.02
CA GLY A 40 -12.01 -0.38 5.21
C GLY A 40 -13.49 -0.23 5.54
N LYS A 41 -14.40 -0.86 4.78
CA LYS A 41 -15.84 -0.71 5.00
C LYS A 41 -16.47 -1.86 5.80
N ALA A 42 -16.03 -3.11 5.60
CA ALA A 42 -16.71 -4.25 6.21
C ALA A 42 -16.33 -4.49 7.68
N LEU A 43 -15.15 -4.03 8.12
CA LEU A 43 -14.65 -4.29 9.48
C LEU A 43 -14.82 -3.13 10.46
N ASN A 44 -15.52 -2.05 10.10
CA ASN A 44 -15.71 -0.81 10.89
C ASN A 44 -15.57 -1.03 12.41
N LEU A 45 -14.33 -0.92 12.90
CA LEU A 45 -13.98 -1.33 14.27
C LEU A 45 -14.71 -0.46 15.27
N THR A 46 -14.94 0.81 14.92
CA THR A 46 -15.72 1.77 15.70
C THR A 46 -17.17 1.33 15.90
N GLY A 47 -17.76 0.64 14.90
CA GLY A 47 -19.10 0.07 15.00
C GLY A 47 -19.19 -1.19 15.89
N LEU A 48 -18.09 -1.93 16.04
CA LEU A 48 -18.04 -3.14 16.87
C LEU A 48 -17.98 -2.87 18.37
N PHE A 49 -17.61 -1.65 18.76
CA PHE A 49 -17.55 -1.23 20.16
C PHE A 49 -18.75 -0.39 20.61
N GLN A 50 -19.81 -0.35 19.80
CA GLN A 50 -21.06 0.30 20.19
C GLN A 50 -21.73 -0.51 21.31
N ILE A 51 -22.14 0.20 22.37
CA ILE A 51 -22.84 -0.42 23.48
C ILE A 51 -24.23 -0.83 22.95
N PRO A 52 -24.64 -2.09 23.10
CA PRO A 52 -25.94 -2.56 22.63
C PRO A 52 -27.08 -1.72 23.22
N GLU A 53 -28.03 -1.26 22.39
CA GLU A 53 -29.12 -0.35 22.79
C GLU A 53 -30.04 -0.98 23.86
N ASP A 54 -30.16 -2.30 23.85
CA ASP A 54 -30.87 -3.11 24.83
C ASP A 54 -30.25 -3.05 26.24
N VAL A 55 -28.92 -2.87 26.33
CA VAL A 55 -28.20 -2.67 27.59
C VAL A 55 -28.35 -1.22 28.06
N LEU A 56 -28.27 -0.25 27.13
CA LEU A 56 -28.45 1.18 27.42
C LEU A 56 -29.86 1.51 27.92
N ALA A 57 -30.88 0.80 27.45
CA ALA A 57 -32.28 0.98 27.85
C ALA A 57 -32.59 0.48 29.27
N GLN A 58 -31.77 -0.42 29.83
CA GLN A 58 -31.96 -1.00 31.17
C GLN A 58 -31.14 -0.29 32.26
N LEU A 59 -30.27 0.65 31.87
CA LEU A 59 -29.42 1.40 32.78
C LEU A 59 -30.08 2.72 33.21
N PRO A 60 -29.89 3.16 34.48
CA PRO A 60 -30.32 4.49 34.92
C PRO A 60 -29.74 5.59 34.01
N PRO A 61 -30.51 6.64 33.66
CA PRO A 61 -30.07 7.68 32.70
C PRO A 61 -28.75 8.39 33.06
N SER A 62 -28.40 8.42 34.35
CA SER A 62 -27.15 8.96 34.87
C SER A 62 -25.93 8.10 34.54
N VAL A 63 -26.10 6.77 34.41
CA VAL A 63 -25.01 5.82 34.10
C VAL A 63 -24.79 5.76 32.59
N THR A 64 -25.85 5.82 31.79
CA THR A 64 -25.80 5.80 30.32
C THR A 64 -24.98 6.97 29.75
N SER A 65 -25.19 8.17 30.28
CA SER A 65 -24.44 9.36 29.86
C SER A 65 -22.96 9.33 30.29
N GLN A 66 -22.65 8.74 31.44
CA GLN A 66 -21.28 8.60 31.93
C GLN A 66 -20.48 7.55 31.15
N ILE A 67 -21.09 6.42 30.81
CA ILE A 67 -20.45 5.38 30.00
C ILE A 67 -20.17 5.91 28.60
N GLY A 68 -21.10 6.63 27.97
CA GLY A 68 -20.88 7.25 26.67
C GLY A 68 -19.70 8.24 26.67
N GLN A 69 -19.58 9.06 27.72
CA GLN A 69 -18.45 9.98 27.88
C GLN A 69 -17.12 9.27 28.17
N LEU A 70 -17.12 8.22 28.97
CA LEU A 70 -15.94 7.39 29.23
C LEU A 70 -15.49 6.66 27.97
N PHE A 71 -16.42 6.08 27.21
CA PHE A 71 -16.16 5.42 25.95
C PHE A 71 -15.54 6.40 24.94
N ASN A 72 -16.12 7.58 24.77
CA ASN A 72 -15.57 8.62 23.91
C ASN A 72 -14.16 9.07 24.35
N ARG A 73 -13.90 9.18 25.66
CA ARG A 73 -12.56 9.49 26.18
C ARG A 73 -11.56 8.36 25.93
N LEU A 74 -11.95 7.09 26.09
CA LEU A 74 -11.09 5.94 25.81
C LEU A 74 -10.78 5.86 24.32
N MET A 75 -11.77 6.05 23.46
CA MET A 75 -11.58 6.13 22.00
C MET A 75 -10.63 7.27 21.63
N LEU A 76 -10.80 8.46 22.21
CA LEU A 76 -9.89 9.59 22.01
C LEU A 76 -8.47 9.33 22.51
N THR A 77 -8.31 8.62 23.63
CA THR A 77 -6.99 8.38 24.26
C THR A 77 -6.22 7.25 23.59
N LEU A 78 -6.91 6.18 23.17
CA LEU A 78 -6.29 5.00 22.55
C LEU A 78 -6.12 5.14 21.04
N PHE A 79 -7.07 5.77 20.36
CA PHE A 79 -7.11 5.88 18.90
C PHE A 79 -6.94 7.32 18.40
N GLY A 80 -6.81 8.30 19.28
CA GLY A 80 -6.46 9.69 18.93
C GLY A 80 -7.57 10.49 18.26
N ALA A 81 -8.74 9.91 17.99
CA ALA A 81 -9.85 10.62 17.35
C ALA A 81 -11.22 9.99 17.65
N SER A 82 -12.21 10.86 17.92
CA SER A 82 -13.62 10.49 18.03
C SER A 82 -14.32 10.39 16.67
N GLU A 83 -13.72 10.93 15.60
CA GLU A 83 -14.34 11.02 14.26
C GLU A 83 -13.35 10.91 13.08
N ILE A 84 -12.26 10.11 13.18
CA ILE A 84 -11.55 9.74 11.95
C ILE A 84 -12.34 8.62 11.28
N ASP A 85 -12.80 8.89 10.07
CA ASP A 85 -13.36 7.88 9.17
C ASP A 85 -12.37 6.71 9.07
N TYR A 86 -12.74 5.57 9.66
CA TYR A 86 -11.91 4.38 9.74
C TYR A 86 -11.39 3.95 8.36
N PHE A 87 -12.20 4.19 7.32
CA PHE A 87 -11.83 3.95 5.94
C PHE A 87 -10.64 4.81 5.49
N SER A 88 -10.59 6.08 5.89
CA SER A 88 -9.49 7.00 5.56
C SER A 88 -8.20 6.65 6.31
N TYR A 89 -8.30 6.29 7.60
CA TYR A 89 -7.15 5.77 8.37
C TYR A 89 -6.59 4.48 7.75
N MET A 90 -7.45 3.52 7.44
CA MET A 90 -7.06 2.24 6.85
C MET A 90 -6.47 2.43 5.45
N SER A 91 -6.98 3.38 4.66
CA SER A 91 -6.47 3.70 3.32
C SER A 91 -5.00 4.17 3.37
N VAL A 92 -4.63 5.02 4.33
CA VAL A 92 -3.25 5.48 4.52
C VAL A 92 -2.33 4.32 4.95
N GLY A 93 -2.81 3.46 5.85
CA GLY A 93 -2.10 2.23 6.22
C GLY A 93 -1.86 1.30 5.03
N MET A 94 -2.88 1.14 4.18
CA MET A 94 -2.80 0.30 2.98
C MET A 94 -1.82 0.87 1.95
N LEU A 95 -1.75 2.19 1.78
CA LEU A 95 -0.75 2.83 0.92
C LEU A 95 0.68 2.51 1.38
N SER A 96 0.91 2.55 2.70
CA SER A 96 2.23 2.27 3.28
C SER A 96 2.67 0.83 3.00
N ILE A 97 1.78 -0.14 3.20
CA ILE A 97 2.12 -1.55 2.99
C ILE A 97 2.32 -1.87 1.50
N VAL A 98 1.56 -1.24 0.60
CA VAL A 98 1.74 -1.37 -0.85
C VAL A 98 3.12 -0.90 -1.28
N ILE A 99 3.58 0.26 -0.80
CA ILE A 99 4.92 0.80 -1.13
C ILE A 99 6.03 -0.12 -0.59
N LEU A 100 5.85 -0.68 0.60
CA LEU A 100 6.81 -1.62 1.19
C LEU A 100 6.93 -2.90 0.37
N PHE A 101 5.79 -3.54 0.05
CA PHE A 101 5.79 -4.80 -0.70
C PHE A 101 6.30 -4.62 -2.13
N THR A 102 5.97 -3.50 -2.79
CA THR A 102 6.49 -3.19 -4.14
C THR A 102 8.00 -3.00 -4.12
N SER A 103 8.53 -2.27 -3.14
CA SER A 103 9.97 -2.08 -2.96
C SER A 103 10.69 -3.40 -2.67
N MET A 104 10.11 -4.24 -1.82
CA MET A 104 10.63 -5.58 -1.52
C MET A 104 10.65 -6.47 -2.76
N SER A 105 9.59 -6.45 -3.57
CA SER A 105 9.51 -7.22 -4.81
C SER A 105 10.56 -6.78 -5.83
N SER A 106 10.87 -5.47 -5.88
CA SER A 106 11.94 -4.92 -6.72
C SER A 106 13.31 -5.46 -6.29
N GLY A 107 13.60 -5.51 -4.99
CA GLY A 107 14.82 -6.13 -4.45
C GLY A 107 14.92 -7.61 -4.80
N MET A 108 13.82 -8.36 -4.64
CA MET A 108 13.77 -9.78 -4.96
C MET A 108 14.02 -10.05 -6.47
N SER A 109 13.63 -9.13 -7.35
CA SER A 109 13.88 -9.26 -8.79
C SER A 109 15.38 -9.26 -9.15
N ILE A 110 16.25 -8.72 -8.30
CA ILE A 110 17.72 -8.82 -8.48
C ILE A 110 18.18 -10.26 -8.21
N ALA A 111 17.67 -10.87 -7.14
CA ALA A 111 17.98 -12.25 -6.80
C ALA A 111 17.49 -13.22 -7.89
N TRP A 112 16.32 -12.97 -8.46
CA TRP A 112 15.80 -13.74 -9.60
C TRP A 112 16.66 -13.59 -10.86
N ASP A 113 17.07 -12.38 -11.21
CA ASP A 113 17.95 -12.15 -12.37
C ASP A 113 19.32 -12.82 -12.22
N ARG A 114 19.80 -12.97 -10.99
CA ARG A 114 21.00 -13.75 -10.67
C ARG A 114 20.75 -15.25 -10.84
N ARG A 115 19.64 -15.78 -10.31
CA ARG A 115 19.29 -17.21 -10.43
C ARG A 115 19.06 -17.64 -11.89
N LEU A 116 18.45 -16.78 -12.69
CA LEU A 116 18.14 -17.05 -14.10
C LEU A 116 19.33 -16.75 -15.05
N GLY A 117 20.47 -16.31 -14.52
CA GLY A 117 21.66 -16.00 -15.31
C GLY A 117 21.54 -14.76 -16.20
N PHE A 118 20.46 -13.99 -16.10
CA PHE A 118 20.26 -12.76 -16.85
C PHE A 118 21.30 -11.69 -16.48
N LEU A 119 21.63 -11.60 -15.19
CA LEU A 119 22.67 -10.70 -14.70
C LEU A 119 24.03 -11.00 -15.34
N ASN A 120 24.38 -12.29 -15.48
CA ASN A 120 25.65 -12.69 -16.10
C ASN A 120 25.74 -12.26 -17.56
N LYS A 121 24.62 -12.31 -18.31
CA LYS A 121 24.57 -11.82 -19.70
C LYS A 121 24.78 -10.30 -19.78
N LEU A 122 24.26 -9.54 -18.81
CA LEU A 122 24.46 -8.09 -18.76
C LEU A 122 25.88 -7.69 -18.38
N LEU A 123 26.55 -8.48 -17.55
CA LEU A 123 27.93 -8.21 -17.13
C LEU A 123 28.96 -8.45 -18.25
N VAL A 124 28.60 -9.20 -19.29
CA VAL A 124 29.46 -9.43 -20.48
C VAL A 124 29.24 -8.35 -21.55
N SER A 125 28.12 -7.63 -21.50
CA SER A 125 27.90 -6.47 -22.37
C SER A 125 28.74 -5.26 -21.91
N PRO A 126 29.08 -4.32 -22.80
CA PRO A 126 29.88 -3.13 -22.47
C PRO A 126 29.04 -2.08 -21.70
N ILE A 127 28.46 -2.48 -20.56
CA ILE A 127 27.64 -1.67 -19.67
C ILE A 127 28.32 -1.61 -18.30
N LYS A 128 28.34 -0.43 -17.67
CA LYS A 128 28.94 -0.29 -16.34
C LYS A 128 28.08 -0.98 -15.28
N ARG A 129 28.72 -1.65 -14.33
CA ARG A 129 28.04 -2.40 -13.25
C ARG A 129 27.11 -1.51 -12.40
N GLY A 130 27.50 -0.26 -12.15
CA GLY A 130 26.70 0.72 -11.41
C GLY A 130 25.40 1.11 -12.12
N SER A 131 25.43 1.24 -13.46
CA SER A 131 24.26 1.57 -14.28
C SER A 131 23.14 0.53 -14.12
N ILE A 132 23.50 -0.75 -13.95
CA ILE A 132 22.55 -1.86 -13.73
C ILE A 132 21.80 -1.70 -12.40
N ILE A 133 22.52 -1.39 -11.32
CA ILE A 133 21.92 -1.24 -9.99
C ILE A 133 21.03 0.00 -9.95
N ILE A 134 21.53 1.13 -10.48
CA ILE A 134 20.79 2.39 -10.49
C ILE A 134 19.49 2.24 -11.29
N ALA A 135 19.55 1.68 -12.50
CA ALA A 135 18.35 1.46 -13.31
C ALA A 135 17.30 0.60 -12.59
N LYS A 136 17.74 -0.40 -11.81
CA LYS A 136 16.87 -1.30 -11.06
C LYS A 136 16.20 -0.65 -9.86
N VAL A 137 16.94 0.17 -9.13
CA VAL A 137 16.40 0.98 -8.03
C VAL A 137 15.38 1.97 -8.58
N LEU A 138 15.73 2.68 -9.66
CA LEU A 138 14.86 3.66 -10.28
C LEU A 138 13.58 3.01 -10.84
N SER A 139 13.69 1.82 -11.45
CA SER A 139 12.51 1.07 -11.90
C SER A 139 11.62 0.65 -10.73
N GLY A 140 12.19 0.33 -9.57
CA GLY A 140 11.46 0.06 -8.34
C GLY A 140 10.68 1.27 -7.83
N VAL A 141 11.33 2.44 -7.81
CA VAL A 141 10.72 3.72 -7.39
C VAL A 141 9.57 4.11 -8.32
N VAL A 142 9.79 4.05 -9.65
CA VAL A 142 8.73 4.38 -10.62
C VAL A 142 7.52 3.46 -10.44
N ARG A 143 7.74 2.15 -10.24
CA ARG A 143 6.66 1.18 -10.01
C ARG A 143 5.92 1.42 -8.70
N SER A 144 6.63 1.70 -7.60
CA SER A 144 5.98 1.94 -6.30
C SER A 144 5.18 3.23 -6.30
N VAL A 145 5.67 4.30 -6.94
CA VAL A 145 4.96 5.57 -7.09
C VAL A 145 3.70 5.38 -7.93
N LEU A 146 3.80 4.70 -9.08
CA LEU A 146 2.63 4.41 -9.92
C LEU A 146 1.57 3.61 -9.17
N GLN A 147 1.98 2.56 -8.44
CA GLN A 147 1.04 1.74 -7.68
C GLN A 147 0.41 2.52 -6.51
N ALA A 148 1.18 3.38 -5.83
CA ALA A 148 0.66 4.24 -4.77
C ALA A 148 -0.38 5.23 -5.30
N ILE A 149 -0.13 5.86 -6.45
CA ILE A 149 -1.08 6.77 -7.11
C ILE A 149 -2.38 6.03 -7.43
N LEU A 150 -2.29 4.83 -8.02
CA LEU A 150 -3.46 4.03 -8.36
C LEU A 150 -4.28 3.68 -7.11
N VAL A 151 -3.64 3.19 -6.06
CA VAL A 151 -4.32 2.85 -4.80
C VAL A 151 -4.95 4.09 -4.16
N MET A 152 -4.28 5.24 -4.21
CA MET A 152 -4.81 6.51 -3.71
C MET A 152 -6.06 6.95 -4.48
N LEU A 153 -6.07 6.83 -5.82
CA LEU A 153 -7.25 7.12 -6.63
C LEU A 153 -8.43 6.23 -6.26
N PHE A 154 -8.20 4.93 -6.01
CA PHE A 154 -9.24 4.03 -5.52
C PHE A 154 -9.74 4.39 -4.12
N ALA A 155 -8.84 4.75 -3.20
CA ALA A 155 -9.23 5.19 -1.86
C ALA A 155 -10.15 6.41 -1.92
N VAL A 156 -9.78 7.45 -2.66
CA VAL A 156 -10.61 8.65 -2.83
C VAL A 156 -11.94 8.31 -3.52
N ALA A 157 -11.93 7.48 -4.57
CA ALA A 157 -13.15 7.06 -5.26
C ALA A 157 -14.13 6.29 -4.35
N LEU A 158 -13.60 5.53 -3.37
CA LEU A 158 -14.39 4.76 -2.41
C LEU A 158 -14.87 5.59 -1.21
N GLY A 159 -14.44 6.85 -1.11
CA GLY A 159 -14.92 7.81 -0.11
C GLY A 159 -13.94 8.15 0.99
N ALA A 160 -12.64 7.88 0.83
CA ALA A 160 -11.62 8.42 1.73
C ALA A 160 -11.63 9.95 1.66
N ARG A 161 -11.62 10.62 2.82
CA ARG A 161 -11.67 12.07 2.97
C ARG A 161 -10.46 12.58 3.76
#